data_AF-A0AAW0LDT9-F1
#
_entry.id   AF-A0AAW0LDT9-F1
#
_cell.length_a   1.000
_cell.length_b   1.000
_cell.length_c   1.000
_cell.angle_alpha   90.00
_cell.angle_beta   90.00
_cell.angle_gamma   90.00
#
_symmetry.space_group_name_H-M   'P 1'
#
loop_
_entity.id
_entity.type
_entity.pdbx_description
1 polymer ?
#
loop_
_entity_poly.entity_id
_entity_poly.type
_entity_poly.pdbx_seq_one_letter_code
_entity_poly.pdbx_strand_id
1 'polypeptide(L)'
;EFTKLNPIGYAPVLVDGDLVLSDSFAILLAANIVSSSIQPLQNLATLKYIKDKVSPDEQLAFSKHHIEKGFTQFHVLSRLNEANNEIPAFQDAMPEKQPDTPLTSAS
;
A
#
# COMPACT_ATOMS: atom_id res chain seq x y z
N GLU A 1 1.87 -23.50 -20.01
CA GLU A 1 1.43 -23.43 -18.60
C GLU A 1 0.77 -22.11 -18.25
N PHE A 2 1.35 -20.97 -18.61
CA PHE A 2 0.77 -19.64 -18.38
C PHE A 2 -0.64 -19.44 -18.99
N THR A 3 -0.92 -20.04 -20.15
CA THR A 3 -2.25 -20.01 -20.79
C THR A 3 -3.37 -20.67 -19.97
N LYS A 4 -3.03 -21.48 -18.96
CA LYS A 4 -4.02 -21.99 -17.98
C LYS A 4 -4.49 -20.91 -17.01
N LEU A 5 -3.66 -19.88 -16.77
CA LEU A 5 -3.97 -18.75 -15.88
C LEU A 5 -4.63 -17.60 -16.63
N ASN A 6 -4.20 -17.36 -17.87
CA ASN A 6 -4.86 -16.41 -18.77
C ASN A 6 -4.99 -17.08 -20.15
N PRO A 7 -6.20 -17.49 -20.58
CA PRO A 7 -6.42 -18.11 -21.88
C PRO A 7 -5.93 -17.28 -23.08
N ILE A 8 -5.81 -15.95 -22.92
CA ILE A 8 -5.30 -15.03 -23.93
C ILE A 8 -3.76 -15.07 -24.01
N GLY A 9 -3.08 -15.51 -22.94
CA GLY A 9 -1.62 -15.68 -22.89
C GLY A 9 -0.82 -14.39 -22.63
N TYR A 10 -1.48 -13.30 -22.21
CA TYR A 10 -0.81 -12.03 -21.90
C TYR A 10 -0.53 -11.84 -20.41
N ALA A 11 0.58 -11.16 -20.11
CA ALA A 11 0.93 -10.66 -18.80
C ALA A 11 0.42 -9.21 -18.62
N PRO A 12 0.19 -8.74 -17.37
CA PRO A 12 0.34 -9.44 -16.10
C PRO A 12 -0.87 -10.32 -15.72
N VAL A 13 -0.62 -11.30 -14.85
CA VAL A 13 -1.63 -12.09 -14.13
C VAL A 13 -1.21 -12.16 -12.67
N LEU A 14 -2.11 -11.81 -11.75
CA LEU A 14 -1.90 -11.98 -10.32
C LEU A 14 -2.55 -13.29 -9.87
N VAL A 15 -1.82 -14.08 -9.09
CA VAL A 15 -2.30 -15.34 -8.52
C VAL A 15 -2.08 -15.33 -7.02
N ASP A 16 -3.14 -15.57 -6.26
CA ASP A 16 -3.13 -15.67 -4.80
C ASP A 16 -4.10 -16.75 -4.31
N GLY A 17 -3.57 -17.93 -3.98
CA GLY A 17 -4.40 -19.11 -3.70
C GLY A 17 -5.30 -19.45 -4.89
N ASP A 18 -6.61 -19.47 -4.65
CA ASP A 18 -7.63 -19.72 -5.68
C ASP A 18 -7.98 -18.47 -6.50
N LEU A 19 -7.51 -17.28 -6.09
CA LEU A 19 -7.73 -16.04 -6.82
C LEU A 19 -6.75 -15.94 -8.00
N VAL A 20 -7.30 -15.84 -9.21
CA VAL A 20 -6.54 -15.52 -10.43
C VAL A 20 -7.14 -14.26 -11.04
N LEU A 21 -6.37 -13.17 -11.04
CA LEU A 21 -6.75 -11.89 -11.62
C LEU A 21 -5.86 -11.60 -12.84
N SER A 22 -6.39 -11.85 -14.02
CA SER A 22 -5.80 -11.45 -15.31
C SER A 22 -6.38 -10.12 -15.78
N ASP A 23 -5.67 -9.44 -16.68
CA ASP A 23 -5.95 -8.08 -17.19
C ASP A 23 -5.40 -6.95 -16.29
N SER A 24 -4.48 -6.18 -16.86
CA SER A 24 -3.88 -5.02 -16.20
C SER A 24 -4.90 -4.00 -15.71
N PHE A 25 -6.02 -3.80 -16.42
CA PHE A 25 -7.04 -2.84 -16.01
C PHE A 25 -7.80 -3.33 -14.78
N ALA A 26 -8.13 -4.62 -14.72
CA ALA A 26 -8.78 -5.22 -13.56
C ALA A 26 -7.88 -5.17 -12.32
N ILE A 27 -6.58 -5.45 -12.50
CA ILE A 27 -5.56 -5.33 -11.45
C ILE A 27 -5.47 -3.88 -10.93
N LEU A 28 -5.44 -2.89 -11.82
CA LEU A 28 -5.42 -1.48 -11.45
C LEU A 28 -6.70 -1.04 -10.75
N LEU A 29 -7.87 -1.50 -11.19
CA LEU A 29 -9.13 -1.20 -10.53
C LEU A 29 -9.18 -1.76 -9.10
N ALA A 30 -8.73 -2.99 -8.89
CA ALA A 30 -8.64 -3.58 -7.55
C ALA A 30 -7.74 -2.75 -6.62
N ALA A 31 -6.56 -2.35 -7.11
CA ALA A 31 -5.66 -1.48 -6.37
C ALA A 31 -6.28 -0.09 -6.06
N ASN A 32 -7.00 0.50 -7.02
CA ASN A 32 -7.66 1.79 -6.86
C ASN A 32 -8.79 1.76 -5.83
N ILE A 33 -9.57 0.68 -5.76
CA ILE A 33 -10.63 0.52 -4.75
C ILE A 33 -10.04 0.53 -3.35
N VAL A 34 -8.97 -0.25 -3.13
CA VAL A 34 -8.27 -0.28 -1.84
C VAL A 34 -7.67 1.08 -1.50
N SER A 35 -6.94 1.69 -2.44
CA SER A 35 -6.34 3.01 -2.25
C SER A 35 -7.38 4.07 -1.89
N SER A 36 -8.53 4.07 -2.59
CA SER A 36 -9.62 5.01 -2.35
C SER A 36 -10.33 4.80 -1.00
N SER A 37 -10.29 3.59 -0.44
CA SER A 37 -10.82 3.32 0.90
C SER A 37 -9.90 3.85 2.02
N ILE A 38 -8.61 3.96 1.75
CA ILE A 38 -7.58 4.43 2.69
C ILE A 38 -7.44 5.96 2.63
N GLN A 39 -7.55 6.54 1.43
CA GLN A 39 -7.26 7.96 1.17
C GLN A 39 -7.95 8.95 2.14
N PRO A 40 -9.25 8.82 2.48
CA PRO A 40 -9.90 9.77 3.38
C PRO A 40 -9.30 9.76 4.78
N LEU A 41 -8.77 8.62 5.23
CA LEU A 41 -8.23 8.42 6.57
C LEU A 41 -6.74 8.82 6.64
N GLN A 42 -6.03 8.76 5.52
CA GLN A 42 -4.60 9.12 5.46
C GLN A 42 -4.31 10.50 4.87
N ASN A 43 -5.32 11.33 4.62
CA ASN A 43 -5.06 12.66 4.10
C ASN A 43 -4.33 13.54 5.13
N LEU A 44 -3.54 14.50 4.63
CA LEU A 44 -2.71 15.40 5.45
C LEU A 44 -3.51 16.16 6.52
N ALA A 45 -4.76 16.54 6.25
CA ALA A 45 -5.58 17.28 7.23
C ALA A 45 -5.97 16.40 8.42
N THR A 46 -6.35 15.15 8.15
CA THR A 46 -6.69 14.14 9.17
C THR A 46 -5.47 13.82 10.02
N LEU A 47 -4.31 13.61 9.38
CA LEU A 47 -3.08 13.31 10.08
C LEU A 47 -2.59 14.48 10.95
N LYS A 48 -2.69 15.72 10.46
CA LYS A 48 -2.42 16.92 11.26
C LYS A 48 -3.38 17.06 12.43
N TYR A 49 -4.67 16.80 12.21
CA TYR A 49 -5.67 16.84 13.27
C TYR A 49 -5.33 15.84 14.39
N ILE A 50 -4.97 14.61 14.04
CA ILE A 50 -4.58 13.59 15.02
C ILE A 50 -3.30 13.99 15.76
N LYS A 51 -2.29 14.49 15.03
CA LYS A 51 -1.05 15.01 15.62
C LYS A 51 -1.31 16.10 16.66
N ASP A 52 -2.15 17.07 16.31
CA ASP A 52 -2.38 18.27 17.11
C ASP A 52 -3.35 18.03 18.29
N LYS A 53 -4.27 17.07 18.16
CA LYS A 53 -5.31 16.78 19.17
C LYS A 53 -5.02 15.57 20.04
N VAL A 54 -4.19 14.64 19.59
CA VAL A 54 -3.86 13.41 20.30
C VAL A 54 -2.36 13.38 20.61
N SER A 55 -1.52 13.04 19.62
CA SER A 55 -0.06 13.11 19.72
C SER A 55 0.60 12.83 18.36
N PRO A 56 1.90 13.17 18.18
CA PRO A 56 2.66 12.78 17.01
C PRO A 56 2.77 11.27 16.80
N ASP A 57 2.91 10.48 17.86
CA ASP A 57 3.06 9.02 17.76
C ASP A 57 1.76 8.36 17.27
N GLU A 58 0.61 8.88 17.70
CA GLU A 58 -0.71 8.38 17.29
C GLU A 58 -1.01 8.68 15.82
N GLN A 59 -0.45 9.76 15.24
CA GLN A 59 -0.57 10.04 13.81
C GLN A 59 -0.01 8.88 12.97
N LEU A 60 1.16 8.36 13.36
CA LEU A 60 1.82 7.26 12.65
C LEU A 60 1.06 5.96 12.85
N ALA A 61 0.66 5.66 14.09
CA ALA A 61 -0.12 4.46 14.43
C ALA A 61 -1.46 4.42 13.68
N PHE A 62 -2.18 5.54 13.63
CA PHE A 62 -3.44 5.67 12.90
C PHE A 62 -3.26 5.44 11.41
N SER A 63 -2.25 6.07 10.81
CA SER A 63 -1.92 5.88 9.39
C SER A 63 -1.68 4.40 9.12
N LYS A 64 -0.75 3.79 9.86
CA LYS A 64 -0.35 2.39 9.68
C LYS A 64 -1.55 1.44 9.80
N HIS A 65 -2.37 1.59 10.84
CA HIS A 65 -3.56 0.77 11.05
C HIS A 65 -4.51 0.80 9.85
N HIS A 66 -4.79 1.99 9.30
CA HIS A 66 -5.73 2.13 8.20
C HIS A 66 -5.18 1.68 6.84
N ILE A 67 -3.87 1.83 6.58
CA ILE A 67 -3.22 1.17 5.43
C ILE A 67 -3.39 -0.34 5.57
N GLU A 68 -2.90 -0.93 6.66
CA GLU A 68 -2.88 -2.38 6.82
C GLU A 68 -4.28 -2.96 6.68
N LYS A 69 -5.27 -2.34 7.34
CA LYS A 69 -6.68 -2.74 7.24
C LYS A 69 -7.22 -2.67 5.82
N GLY A 70 -6.92 -1.63 5.04
CA GLY A 70 -7.37 -1.53 3.65
C GLY A 70 -6.77 -2.65 2.78
N PHE A 71 -5.48 -2.96 2.97
CA PHE A 71 -4.81 -4.03 2.26
C PHE A 71 -5.32 -5.44 2.65
N THR A 72 -5.77 -5.66 3.89
CA THR A 72 -6.37 -6.95 4.28
C THR A 72 -7.66 -7.30 3.54
N GLN A 73 -8.35 -6.33 2.92
CA GLN A 73 -9.54 -6.61 2.11
C GLN A 73 -9.20 -7.36 0.81
N PHE A 74 -7.93 -7.32 0.37
CA PHE A 74 -7.42 -8.02 -0.79
C PHE A 74 -6.06 -8.63 -0.44
N HIS A 75 -6.05 -9.88 0.03
CA HIS A 75 -4.83 -10.57 0.50
C HIS A 75 -3.67 -10.50 -0.50
N VAL A 76 -3.96 -10.52 -1.81
CA VAL A 76 -2.95 -10.36 -2.86
C VAL A 76 -2.22 -9.02 -2.80
N LEU A 77 -2.92 -7.94 -2.45
CA LEU A 77 -2.31 -6.63 -2.28
C LEU A 77 -1.47 -6.59 -1.00
N SER A 78 -1.91 -7.25 0.09
CA SER A 78 -1.11 -7.36 1.32
C SER A 78 0.20 -8.09 1.06
N ARG A 79 0.15 -9.23 0.35
CA ARG A 79 1.35 -9.99 -0.04
C ARG A 79 2.27 -9.19 -0.95
N LEU A 80 1.72 -8.42 -1.89
CA LEU A 80 2.53 -7.52 -2.72
C LEU A 80 3.20 -6.43 -1.87
N ASN A 81 2.49 -5.86 -0.89
CA ASN A 81 3.05 -4.89 0.03
C ASN A 81 4.17 -5.50 0.90
N GLU A 82 3.97 -6.70 1.43
CA GLU A 82 4.98 -7.46 2.17
C GLU A 82 6.21 -7.78 1.30
N ALA A 83 6.00 -8.33 0.11
CA ALA A 83 7.07 -8.63 -0.83
C ALA A 83 7.84 -7.37 -1.26
N ASN A 84 7.15 -6.24 -1.47
CA ASN A 84 7.78 -4.96 -1.75
C ASN A 84 8.66 -4.51 -0.58
N ASN A 85 8.21 -4.70 0.66
CA ASN A 85 9.01 -4.37 1.85
C ASN A 85 10.29 -5.23 1.98
N GLU A 86 10.38 -6.39 1.35
CA GLU A 86 11.62 -7.19 1.31
C GLU A 86 12.63 -6.69 0.26
N ILE A 87 12.20 -5.87 -0.70
CA ILE A 87 13.06 -5.39 -1.80
C ILE A 87 13.90 -4.20 -1.31
N PRO A 88 15.24 -4.25 -1.43
CA PRO A 88 16.13 -3.15 -1.00
C PRO A 88 15.77 -1.80 -1.63
N ALA A 89 15.41 -1.78 -2.91
CA ALA A 89 15.01 -0.56 -3.61
C ALA A 89 13.81 0.15 -2.96
N PHE A 90 12.83 -0.60 -2.45
CA PHE A 90 11.67 -0.03 -1.74
C PHE A 90 12.06 0.42 -0.34
N GLN A 91 12.94 -0.33 0.34
CA GLN A 91 13.50 0.07 1.62
C GLN A 91 14.29 1.38 1.51
N ASP A 92 15.05 1.57 0.44
CA ASP A 92 15.84 2.78 0.18
C ASP A 92 14.96 3.96 -0.24
N ALA A 93 13.80 3.69 -0.84
CA ALA A 93 12.78 4.66 -1.20
C ALA A 93 11.89 5.10 -0.02
N MET A 94 12.05 4.49 1.17
CA MET A 94 11.31 4.92 2.37
C MET A 94 11.53 6.43 2.61
N PRO A 95 10.48 7.18 2.97
CA PRO A 95 10.58 8.62 3.18
C PRO A 95 11.75 8.99 4.09
N GLU A 96 11.94 8.30 5.20
CA GLU A 96 13.00 8.57 6.19
C GLU A 96 14.43 8.48 5.63
N LYS A 97 14.62 7.80 4.48
CA LYS A 97 15.92 7.63 3.82
C LYS A 97 16.12 8.55 2.62
N GLN A 98 15.12 9.35 2.26
CA GLN A 98 15.23 10.28 1.14
C GLN A 98 16.08 11.52 1.53
N PRO A 99 16.92 12.03 0.60
CA PRO A 99 17.88 13.10 0.91
C PRO A 99 17.22 14.45 1.22
N ASP A 100 15.97 14.64 0.80
CA ASP A 100 15.16 15.83 1.00
C ASP A 100 14.21 15.71 2.20
N THR A 101 14.20 14.56 2.89
CA THR A 101 13.34 14.38 4.06
C THR A 101 13.75 15.34 5.16
N PRO A 102 12.80 16.16 5.67
CA PRO A 102 13.10 17.07 6.76
C PRO A 102 13.62 16.26 7.94
N LEU A 103 14.87 16.53 8.35
CA LEU A 103 15.37 16.02 9.63
C LEU A 103 14.38 16.48 10.69
N THR A 104 13.67 15.52 11.29
CA THR A 104 12.77 15.77 12.41
C THR A 104 13.47 16.74 13.34
N SER A 105 12.88 17.92 13.52
CA SER A 105 13.38 18.95 14.42
C SER A 105 13.57 18.30 15.79
N ALA A 106 14.83 17.97 16.10
CA ALA A 106 15.22 17.54 17.42
C ALA A 106 15.09 18.75 18.35
N SER A 107 13.99 18.74 19.11
CA SER A 107 13.69 19.62 20.26
C SER A 107 13.56 21.13 19.98
#